data_AF-A0A7X6YQV9-F1
#
_entry.id   AF-A0A7X6YQV9-F1
#
_cell.length_a   1.000
_cell.length_b   1.000
_cell.length_c   1.000
_cell.angle_alpha   90.00
_cell.angle_beta   90.00
_cell.angle_gamma   90.00
#
_symmetry.space_group_name_H-M   'P 1'
#
loop_
_entity.id
_entity.type
_entity.pdbx_description
1 polymer ?
#
loop_
_entity_poly.entity_id
_entity_poly.type
_entity_poly.pdbx_seq_one_letter_code
_entity_poly.pdbx_strand_id
1 'polypeptide(L)'
;MQNSKHNIVSQAGTKHARWSVFFLLLIIVFSMLTLAACNNSKNPGQEGTRPTTNALPPGRLEPGERDHVAFILESSITSDYGKSAYQGLQLISAANAESRYVENVTVSAAAGIAEQLIKAGYNLIFFDSPVFDEIAAKIAKKNPDVMFFVIDGSNSGDNLVNISFREEEQSFLLGAAAALLTPEDSIGLIARYPEDN
;
A
#
# COMPACT_ATOMS: atom_id res chain seq x y z
N MET A 1 23.58 34.78 -74.63
CA MET A 1 22.10 34.72 -74.62
C MET A 1 21.72 33.69 -73.56
N GLN A 2 21.38 34.09 -72.33
CA GLN A 2 19.99 34.21 -71.80
C GLN A 2 19.20 32.93 -72.09
N ASN A 3 18.76 32.06 -71.17
CA ASN A 3 17.89 32.21 -69.98
C ASN A 3 17.71 30.75 -69.42
N SER A 4 17.21 30.39 -68.24
CA SER A 4 16.58 31.04 -67.09
C SER A 4 16.63 30.00 -65.94
N LYS A 5 16.93 30.46 -64.72
CA LYS A 5 16.87 29.69 -63.47
C LYS A 5 15.44 29.66 -62.96
N HIS A 6 14.98 28.51 -62.45
CA HIS A 6 13.93 28.49 -61.42
C HIS A 6 14.31 27.51 -60.29
N ASN A 7 14.77 28.11 -59.19
CA ASN A 7 14.82 27.50 -57.86
C ASN A 7 13.40 27.42 -57.29
N ILE A 8 12.99 26.26 -56.79
CA ILE A 8 11.85 26.14 -55.87
C ILE A 8 12.42 26.07 -54.44
N VAL A 9 12.30 27.18 -53.73
CA VAL A 9 12.46 27.24 -52.28
C VAL A 9 11.09 26.92 -51.67
N SER A 10 10.98 25.77 -51.01
CA SER A 10 9.82 25.42 -50.20
C SER A 10 9.87 26.18 -48.87
N GLN A 11 8.98 27.15 -48.69
CA GLN A 11 8.75 27.82 -47.42
C GLN A 11 7.95 26.90 -46.49
N ALA A 12 8.62 26.21 -45.57
CA ALA A 12 7.99 25.51 -44.45
C ALA A 12 7.68 26.51 -43.33
N GLY A 13 6.40 26.88 -43.22
CA GLY A 13 5.90 27.87 -42.27
C GLY A 13 6.00 27.45 -40.79
N THR A 14 6.53 28.36 -39.99
CA THR A 14 6.63 28.31 -38.52
C THR A 14 5.27 28.50 -37.83
N LYS A 15 4.36 27.52 -37.96
CA LYS A 15 3.03 27.57 -37.28
C LYS A 15 3.02 26.88 -35.91
N HIS A 16 3.91 25.92 -35.65
CA HIS A 16 3.89 25.12 -34.42
C HIS A 16 4.45 25.84 -33.17
N ALA A 17 5.45 26.73 -33.33
CA ALA A 17 6.05 27.45 -32.19
C ALA A 17 5.08 28.45 -31.51
N ARG A 18 4.09 28.99 -32.26
CA ARG A 18 3.13 29.97 -31.73
C ARG A 18 2.06 29.32 -30.84
N TRP A 19 1.75 28.05 -31.06
CA TRP A 19 0.74 27.33 -30.28
C TRP A 19 1.34 26.76 -28.98
N SER A 20 2.58 26.27 -29.02
CA SER A 20 3.28 25.78 -27.82
C SER A 20 3.53 26.88 -26.78
N VAL A 21 3.86 28.11 -27.20
CA VAL A 21 4.01 29.25 -26.26
C VAL A 21 2.68 29.67 -25.65
N PHE A 22 1.58 29.58 -26.42
CA PHE A 22 0.24 29.91 -25.92
C PHE A 22 -0.24 28.87 -24.90
N PHE A 23 0.04 27.58 -25.11
CA PHE A 23 -0.26 26.51 -24.16
C PHE A 23 0.56 26.60 -22.87
N LEU A 24 1.85 26.95 -22.99
CA LEU A 24 2.74 27.14 -21.84
C LEU A 24 2.32 28.34 -20.98
N LEU A 25 1.89 29.44 -21.59
CA LEU A 25 1.35 30.61 -20.88
C LEU A 25 0.01 30.31 -20.20
N LEU A 26 -0.85 29.48 -20.81
CA LEU A 26 -2.13 29.08 -20.22
C LEU A 26 -1.94 28.25 -18.94
N ILE A 27 -0.93 27.36 -18.91
CA ILE A 27 -0.60 26.53 -17.74
C ILE A 27 -0.04 27.38 -16.59
N ILE A 28 0.79 28.39 -16.89
CA ILE A 28 1.34 29.30 -15.87
C ILE A 28 0.25 30.18 -15.25
N VAL A 29 -0.70 30.68 -16.07
CA VAL A 29 -1.83 31.48 -15.57
C VAL A 29 -2.76 30.62 -14.70
N PHE A 30 -3.04 29.37 -15.08
CA PHE A 30 -3.88 28.46 -14.29
C PHE A 30 -3.24 28.10 -12.93
N SER A 31 -1.91 28.01 -12.86
CA SER A 31 -1.17 27.78 -11.62
C SER A 31 -1.18 28.96 -10.64
N MET A 32 -1.51 30.18 -11.08
CA MET A 32 -1.61 31.35 -10.20
C MET A 32 -3.02 31.56 -9.63
N LEU A 33 -4.06 30.94 -10.20
CA LEU A 33 -5.45 31.06 -9.72
C LEU A 33 -5.77 30.19 -8.49
N THR A 34 -4.93 29.21 -8.13
CA THR A 34 -5.20 28.33 -6.98
C THR A 34 -4.74 28.89 -5.63
N LEU A 35 -4.00 30.00 -5.60
CA LEU A 35 -3.45 30.58 -4.37
C LEU A 35 -4.31 31.69 -3.73
N ALA A 36 -5.42 32.08 -4.36
CA ALA A 36 -6.30 33.15 -3.88
C ALA A 36 -7.62 32.67 -3.23
N ALA A 37 -7.76 31.38 -2.92
CA ALA A 37 -9.01 30.79 -2.43
C ALA A 37 -9.13 30.66 -0.90
N CYS A 38 -8.20 31.21 -0.11
CA CYS A 38 -8.37 31.32 1.33
C CYS A 38 -8.51 32.78 1.74
N ASN A 39 -9.69 33.37 1.53
CA ASN A 39 -10.08 34.55 2.30
C ASN A 39 -11.61 34.66 2.49
N ASN A 40 -12.00 34.86 3.77
CA ASN A 40 -13.30 35.19 4.37
C ASN A 40 -14.38 34.10 4.55
N SER A 41 -14.72 33.83 5.83
CA SER A 41 -15.76 34.62 6.52
C SER A 41 -15.86 34.30 8.02
N LYS A 42 -15.88 35.37 8.83
CA LYS A 42 -16.36 35.39 10.21
C LYS A 42 -17.83 34.98 10.28
N ASN A 43 -18.16 34.08 11.20
CA ASN A 43 -19.44 34.12 11.92
C ASN A 43 -19.23 33.63 13.37
N PRO A 44 -19.76 34.34 14.39
CA PRO A 44 -19.56 34.01 15.79
C PRO A 44 -20.66 33.07 16.30
N GLY A 45 -20.28 32.18 17.22
CA GLY A 45 -21.21 31.54 18.17
C GLY A 45 -21.56 30.09 17.89
N GLN A 46 -20.84 29.19 18.55
CA GLN A 46 -21.46 28.19 19.44
C GLN A 46 -20.39 27.63 20.38
N GLU A 47 -20.48 28.08 21.64
CA GLU A 47 -19.83 27.44 22.77
C GLU A 47 -20.40 26.02 22.91
N GLY A 48 -19.62 25.04 22.46
CA GLY A 48 -19.70 23.65 22.89
C GLY A 48 -18.47 23.36 23.72
N THR A 49 -18.65 23.13 25.02
CA THR A 49 -17.59 22.77 25.97
C THR A 49 -16.81 21.56 25.45
N ARG A 50 -15.61 21.82 24.90
CA ARG A 50 -14.67 20.79 24.47
C ARG A 50 -14.00 20.21 25.72
N PRO A 51 -14.08 18.89 25.98
CA PRO A 51 -13.29 18.30 27.05
C PRO A 51 -11.82 18.55 26.77
N THR A 52 -11.11 19.09 27.76
CA THR A 52 -9.66 19.18 27.78
C THR A 52 -9.07 17.78 27.93
N THR A 53 -8.96 17.07 26.83
CA THR A 53 -8.05 15.94 26.74
C THR A 53 -7.11 16.25 25.59
N ASN A 54 -5.83 16.44 25.92
CA ASN A 54 -4.72 16.44 24.97
C ASN A 54 -4.53 15.01 24.42
N ALA A 55 -5.60 14.35 23.98
CA ALA A 55 -5.49 13.08 23.31
C ALA A 55 -4.98 13.35 21.90
N LEU A 56 -3.85 12.74 21.56
CA LEU A 56 -3.37 12.69 20.20
C LEU A 56 -4.45 12.07 19.29
N PRO A 57 -4.55 12.49 18.01
CA PRO A 57 -5.37 11.76 17.04
C PRO A 57 -4.93 10.29 16.97
N PRO A 58 -5.84 9.34 16.68
CA PRO A 58 -5.49 7.94 16.48
C PRO A 58 -4.30 7.80 15.53
N GLY A 59 -3.25 7.07 15.93
CA GLY A 59 -2.05 6.83 15.12
C GLY A 59 -0.94 7.88 15.21
N ARG A 60 -1.03 8.89 16.09
CA ARG A 60 0.12 9.75 16.42
C ARG A 60 0.78 9.25 17.71
N LEU A 61 2.07 8.96 17.62
CA LEU A 61 2.93 8.58 18.75
C LEU A 61 3.41 9.84 19.51
N GLU A 62 3.58 9.73 20.83
CA GLU A 62 4.26 10.77 21.59
C GLU A 62 5.77 10.82 21.26
N PRO A 63 6.46 11.96 21.43
CA PRO A 63 7.90 12.03 21.22
C PRO A 63 8.67 11.00 22.05
N GLY A 64 9.37 10.09 21.38
CA GLY A 64 10.15 9.01 22.03
C GLY A 64 9.39 7.68 22.17
N GLU A 65 8.09 7.66 21.87
CA GLU A 65 7.30 6.42 21.77
C GLU A 65 7.54 5.72 20.42
N ARG A 66 7.38 4.40 20.43
CA ARG A 66 7.53 3.53 19.24
C ARG A 66 6.43 2.49 19.22
N ASP A 67 5.95 2.18 18.03
CA ASP A 67 5.10 1.01 17.82
C ASP A 67 5.90 -0.27 18.02
N HIS A 68 5.31 -1.28 18.68
CA HIS A 68 5.94 -2.58 18.87
C HIS A 68 5.27 -3.60 17.96
N VAL A 69 5.92 -3.88 16.83
CA VAL A 69 5.35 -4.66 15.72
C VAL A 69 6.03 -6.03 15.65
N ALA A 70 5.25 -7.10 15.57
CA ALA A 70 5.77 -8.44 15.37
C ALA A 70 5.15 -9.12 14.15
N PHE A 71 5.97 -9.80 13.36
CA PHE A 71 5.52 -10.67 12.27
C PHE A 71 5.73 -12.14 12.64
N ILE A 72 4.71 -12.96 12.42
CA ILE A 72 4.75 -14.41 12.50
C ILE A 72 4.66 -14.92 11.07
N LEU A 73 5.77 -15.46 10.56
CA LEU A 73 5.93 -15.86 9.17
C LEU A 73 5.83 -17.37 9.01
N GLU A 74 4.97 -17.85 8.11
CA GLU A 74 4.85 -19.27 7.74
C GLU A 74 6.16 -19.78 7.12
N SER A 75 6.80 -18.94 6.30
CA SER A 75 7.97 -19.29 5.49
C SER A 75 9.22 -18.53 5.91
N SER A 76 10.38 -18.92 5.38
CA SER A 76 11.61 -18.19 5.61
C SER A 76 11.60 -16.83 4.89
N ILE A 77 12.25 -15.83 5.49
CA ILE A 77 12.53 -14.52 4.88
C ILE A 77 13.40 -14.59 3.61
N THR A 78 13.97 -15.75 3.32
CA THR A 78 14.74 -16.01 2.09
C THR A 78 13.89 -16.58 0.95
N SER A 79 12.66 -17.01 1.23
CA SER A 79 11.69 -17.37 0.19
C SER A 79 11.10 -16.12 -0.48
N ASP A 80 10.52 -16.27 -1.67
CA ASP A 80 9.96 -15.12 -2.41
C ASP A 80 8.86 -14.39 -1.61
N TYR A 81 7.95 -15.15 -1.00
CA TYR A 81 6.86 -14.61 -0.20
C TYR A 81 7.36 -14.04 1.14
N GLY A 82 8.14 -14.82 1.90
CA GLY A 82 8.67 -14.37 3.19
C GLY A 82 9.61 -13.15 3.07
N LYS A 83 10.35 -13.03 1.97
CA LYS A 83 11.16 -11.84 1.67
C LYS A 83 10.29 -10.60 1.52
N SER A 84 9.15 -10.72 0.83
CA SER A 84 8.22 -9.61 0.61
C SER A 84 7.59 -9.15 1.93
N ALA A 85 7.14 -10.09 2.77
CA ALA A 85 6.66 -9.78 4.12
C ALA A 85 7.75 -9.11 4.99
N TYR A 86 8.98 -9.62 4.95
CA TYR A 86 10.11 -9.05 5.68
C TYR A 86 10.50 -7.64 5.19
N GLN A 87 10.38 -7.37 3.88
CA GLN A 87 10.54 -6.02 3.35
C GLN A 87 9.48 -5.05 3.87
N GLY A 88 8.22 -5.49 3.96
CA GLY A 88 7.14 -4.74 4.63
C GLY A 88 7.51 -4.39 6.07
N LEU A 89 7.98 -5.38 6.85
CA LEU A 89 8.41 -5.15 8.23
C LEU A 89 9.58 -4.15 8.34
N GLN A 90 10.54 -4.21 7.41
CA GLN A 90 11.64 -3.25 7.38
C GLN A 90 11.16 -1.81 7.13
N LEU A 91 10.17 -1.63 6.24
CA LEU A 91 9.56 -0.32 6.01
C LEU A 91 8.83 0.20 7.26
N ILE A 92 8.12 -0.69 7.97
CA ILE A 92 7.46 -0.37 9.24
C ILE A 92 8.50 0.04 10.30
N SER A 93 9.60 -0.71 10.42
CA SER A 93 10.67 -0.36 11.36
C SER A 93 11.33 0.98 11.03
N ALA A 94 11.58 1.26 9.75
CA ALA A 94 12.08 2.54 9.29
C ALA A 94 11.12 3.71 9.59
N ALA A 95 9.83 3.43 9.77
CA ALA A 95 8.79 4.38 10.14
C ALA A 95 8.65 4.58 11.67
N ASN A 96 9.70 4.31 12.46
CA ASN A 96 9.75 4.47 13.93
C ASN A 96 9.06 3.35 14.73
N ALA A 97 9.12 2.11 14.24
CA ALA A 97 8.66 0.94 14.99
C ALA A 97 9.82 0.06 15.49
N GLU A 98 9.69 -0.47 16.71
CA GLU A 98 10.48 -1.60 17.18
C GLU A 98 9.87 -2.89 16.64
N SER A 99 10.57 -3.54 15.72
CA SER A 99 10.08 -4.72 15.02
C SER A 99 10.72 -6.02 15.50
N ARG A 100 9.95 -7.11 15.58
CA ARG A 100 10.46 -8.49 15.62
C ARG A 100 9.79 -9.36 14.57
N TYR A 101 10.42 -10.47 14.23
CA TYR A 101 9.81 -11.51 13.43
C TYR A 101 10.18 -12.90 13.95
N VAL A 102 9.35 -13.88 13.64
CA VAL A 102 9.65 -15.30 13.79
C VAL A 102 9.28 -15.97 12.47
N GLU A 103 10.22 -16.71 11.89
CA GLU A 103 10.03 -17.38 10.59
C GLU A 103 9.89 -18.90 10.72
N ASN A 104 9.42 -19.55 9.65
CA ASN A 104 9.16 -20.99 9.60
C ASN A 104 8.18 -21.47 10.68
N VAL A 105 7.17 -20.66 10.99
CA VAL A 105 6.20 -20.94 12.03
C VAL A 105 5.15 -21.92 11.53
N THR A 106 4.95 -23.01 12.27
CA THR A 106 3.86 -23.93 12.00
C THR A 106 2.55 -23.44 12.60
N VAL A 107 1.42 -23.86 12.03
CA VAL A 107 0.08 -23.60 12.56
C VAL A 107 -0.03 -23.97 14.04
N SER A 108 0.54 -25.11 14.46
CA SER A 108 0.50 -25.54 15.87
C SER A 108 1.33 -24.67 16.82
N ALA A 109 2.40 -24.04 16.34
CA ALA A 109 3.30 -23.21 17.16
C ALA A 109 2.84 -21.75 17.22
N ALA A 110 2.11 -21.26 16.21
CA ALA A 110 1.74 -19.87 16.03
C ALA A 110 1.10 -19.24 17.27
N ALA A 111 0.19 -19.96 17.93
CA ALA A 111 -0.49 -19.45 19.12
C ALA A 111 0.46 -19.21 20.30
N GLY A 112 1.36 -20.16 20.57
CA GLY A 112 2.34 -20.03 21.65
C GLY A 112 3.37 -18.94 21.39
N ILE A 113 3.71 -18.70 20.11
CA ILE A 113 4.61 -17.62 19.70
C ILE A 113 3.94 -16.26 19.85
N ALA A 114 2.69 -16.11 19.40
CA ALA A 114 1.92 -14.88 19.58
C ALA A 114 1.82 -14.49 21.07
N GLU A 115 1.48 -15.44 21.94
CA GLU A 115 1.42 -15.22 23.39
C GLU A 115 2.77 -14.77 24.00
N GLN A 116 3.89 -15.27 23.49
CA GLN A 116 5.21 -14.84 23.92
C GLN A 116 5.54 -13.41 23.46
N LEU A 117 5.14 -13.07 22.23
CA LEU A 117 5.32 -11.72 21.68
C LEU A 117 4.48 -10.70 22.45
N ILE A 118 3.22 -11.01 22.75
CA ILE A 118 2.35 -10.15 23.58
C ILE A 118 2.98 -9.89 24.94
N LYS A 119 3.45 -10.95 25.62
CA LYS A 119 4.15 -10.83 26.92
C LYS A 119 5.44 -10.02 26.84
N ALA A 120 6.09 -10.00 25.68
CA ALA A 120 7.28 -9.20 25.42
C ALA A 120 6.97 -7.74 25.05
N GLY A 121 5.70 -7.33 25.05
CA GLY A 121 5.27 -5.95 24.81
C GLY A 121 4.86 -5.64 23.38
N TYR A 122 4.79 -6.63 22.49
CA TYR A 122 4.32 -6.42 21.12
C TYR A 122 2.79 -6.34 21.09
N ASN A 123 2.27 -5.23 20.58
CA ASN A 123 0.84 -4.91 20.55
C ASN A 123 0.26 -4.79 19.13
N LEU A 124 1.11 -4.89 18.09
CA LEU A 124 0.71 -5.04 16.69
C LEU A 124 1.29 -6.35 16.16
N ILE A 125 0.45 -7.36 15.92
CA ILE A 125 0.89 -8.70 15.51
C ILE A 125 0.33 -9.05 14.12
N PHE A 126 1.23 -9.32 13.19
CA PHE A 126 0.91 -9.73 11.83
C PHE A 126 1.16 -11.23 11.66
N PHE A 127 0.19 -11.91 11.09
CA PHE A 127 0.30 -13.26 10.55
C PHE A 127 0.36 -13.14 9.02
N ASP A 128 1.43 -13.63 8.41
CA ASP A 128 1.68 -13.44 6.97
C ASP A 128 0.90 -14.39 6.06
N SER A 129 0.13 -15.33 6.61
CA SER A 129 -0.49 -16.41 5.85
C SER A 129 -1.90 -16.73 6.33
N PRO A 130 -2.84 -17.04 5.41
CA PRO A 130 -4.21 -17.39 5.75
C PRO A 130 -4.32 -18.65 6.62
N VAL A 131 -3.31 -19.51 6.64
CA VAL A 131 -3.29 -20.72 7.48
C VAL A 131 -3.39 -20.40 8.98
N PHE A 132 -3.10 -19.15 9.36
CA PHE A 132 -3.18 -18.66 10.74
C PHE A 132 -4.51 -17.98 11.09
N ASP A 133 -5.44 -17.81 10.15
CA ASP A 133 -6.64 -16.99 10.31
C ASP A 133 -7.49 -17.40 11.54
N GLU A 134 -7.77 -18.70 11.68
CA GLU A 134 -8.50 -19.25 12.83
C GLU A 134 -7.77 -19.10 14.17
N ILE A 135 -6.44 -19.08 14.15
CA ILE A 135 -5.62 -18.89 15.34
C ILE A 135 -5.63 -17.42 15.74
N ALA A 136 -5.43 -16.51 14.78
CA ALA A 136 -5.50 -15.08 14.99
C ALA A 136 -6.86 -14.67 15.55
N ALA A 137 -7.96 -15.18 14.99
CA ALA A 137 -9.31 -14.92 15.49
C ALA A 137 -9.53 -15.35 16.96
N LYS A 138 -8.94 -16.47 17.38
CA LYS A 138 -9.03 -16.95 18.77
C LYS A 138 -8.18 -16.11 19.73
N ILE A 139 -7.00 -15.67 19.30
CA ILE A 139 -6.07 -14.89 20.14
C ILE A 139 -6.54 -13.44 20.24
N ALA A 140 -7.05 -12.86 19.16
CA ALA A 140 -7.63 -11.52 19.14
C ALA A 140 -8.72 -11.36 20.20
N LYS A 141 -9.66 -12.31 20.27
CA LYS A 141 -10.73 -12.32 21.28
C LYS A 141 -10.23 -12.37 22.73
N LYS A 142 -9.03 -12.93 22.97
CA LYS A 142 -8.43 -13.03 24.31
C LYS A 142 -7.59 -11.82 24.69
N ASN A 143 -7.19 -11.01 23.72
CA ASN A 143 -6.23 -9.92 23.88
C ASN A 143 -6.78 -8.64 23.23
N PRO A 144 -7.84 -8.03 23.78
CA PRO A 144 -8.53 -6.88 23.16
C PRO A 144 -7.65 -5.64 23.01
N ASP A 145 -6.57 -5.52 23.79
CA ASP A 145 -5.63 -4.40 23.75
C ASP A 145 -4.53 -4.56 22.68
N VAL A 146 -4.52 -5.69 21.96
CA VAL A 146 -3.55 -6.00 20.90
C VAL A 146 -4.28 -6.02 19.56
N MET A 147 -3.71 -5.36 18.56
CA MET A 147 -4.22 -5.41 17.19
C MET A 147 -3.55 -6.55 16.41
N PHE A 148 -4.38 -7.33 15.74
CA PHE A 148 -3.97 -8.45 14.91
C PHE A 148 -4.27 -8.17 13.45
N PHE A 149 -3.36 -8.63 12.60
CA PHE A 149 -3.48 -8.53 11.16
C PHE A 149 -3.24 -9.92 10.57
N VAL A 150 -4.09 -10.35 9.64
CA VAL A 150 -3.90 -11.59 8.88
C VAL A 150 -3.85 -11.21 7.41
N ILE A 151 -2.81 -11.67 6.73
CA ILE A 151 -2.73 -11.54 5.28
C ILE A 151 -3.55 -12.65 4.63
N ASP A 152 -4.46 -12.22 3.74
CA ASP A 152 -5.32 -13.05 2.91
C ASP A 152 -6.24 -14.00 3.69
N GLY A 153 -6.53 -13.68 4.95
CA GLY A 153 -7.47 -14.41 5.79
C GLY A 153 -8.93 -14.21 5.38
N SER A 154 -9.83 -14.67 6.24
CA SER A 154 -11.29 -14.52 6.05
C SER A 154 -11.99 -13.93 7.26
N ASN A 155 -11.39 -14.02 8.46
CA ASN A 155 -11.95 -13.51 9.69
C ASN A 155 -11.62 -12.01 9.89
N SER A 156 -12.52 -11.28 10.56
CA SER A 156 -12.30 -9.89 10.97
C SER A 156 -13.06 -9.60 12.27
N GLY A 157 -12.64 -8.57 13.00
CA GLY A 157 -13.27 -8.15 14.25
C GLY A 157 -12.70 -6.85 14.77
N ASP A 158 -13.10 -6.45 15.98
CA ASP A 158 -12.74 -5.14 16.56
C ASP A 158 -11.22 -4.91 16.64
N ASN A 159 -10.45 -5.96 16.91
CA ASN A 159 -8.99 -5.94 16.98
C ASN A 159 -8.34 -6.97 16.03
N LEU A 160 -9.04 -7.38 14.98
CA LEU A 160 -8.53 -8.29 13.95
C LEU A 160 -8.85 -7.73 12.56
N VAL A 161 -7.80 -7.39 11.82
CA VAL A 161 -7.88 -6.85 10.47
C VAL A 161 -7.44 -7.91 9.47
N ASN A 162 -8.29 -8.19 8.50
CA ASN A 162 -7.89 -8.96 7.33
C ASN A 162 -7.30 -8.01 6.26
N ILE A 163 -6.15 -8.38 5.71
CA ILE A 163 -5.50 -7.68 4.60
C ILE A 163 -5.59 -8.59 3.38
N SER A 164 -6.56 -8.34 2.50
CA SER A 164 -6.73 -9.10 1.25
C SER A 164 -6.18 -8.35 0.04
N PHE A 165 -5.77 -9.11 -0.97
CA PHE A 165 -5.33 -8.59 -2.25
C PHE A 165 -6.35 -8.92 -3.35
N ARG A 166 -6.45 -8.06 -4.37
CA ARG A 166 -7.25 -8.31 -5.57
C ARG A 166 -6.44 -9.10 -6.60
N GLU A 167 -6.04 -10.31 -6.21
CA GLU A 167 -5.16 -11.16 -7.01
C GLU A 167 -5.77 -11.54 -8.36
N GLU A 168 -7.10 -11.53 -8.47
CA GLU A 168 -7.84 -11.73 -9.71
C GLU A 168 -7.57 -10.62 -10.75
N GLU A 169 -7.40 -9.38 -10.31
CA GLU A 169 -7.10 -8.26 -11.21
C GLU A 169 -5.66 -8.37 -11.74
N GLN A 170 -4.72 -8.71 -10.86
CA GLN A 170 -3.34 -8.95 -11.23
C GLN A 170 -3.24 -10.12 -12.23
N SER A 171 -3.92 -11.22 -11.94
CA SER A 171 -3.92 -12.43 -12.78
C SER A 171 -4.57 -12.18 -14.14
N PHE A 172 -5.65 -11.39 -14.19
CA PHE A 172 -6.28 -10.99 -15.45
C PHE A 172 -5.32 -10.22 -16.35
N LEU A 173 -4.62 -9.20 -15.80
CA LEU A 173 -3.66 -8.40 -16.55
C LEU A 173 -2.47 -9.24 -17.05
N LEU A 174 -1.97 -10.15 -16.21
CA LEU A 174 -0.89 -11.08 -16.60
C LEU A 174 -1.34 -12.05 -17.69
N GLY A 175 -2.56 -12.58 -17.61
CA GLY A 175 -3.14 -13.44 -18.64
C GLY A 175 -3.31 -12.72 -19.97
N ALA A 176 -3.82 -11.48 -19.94
CA ALA A 176 -3.94 -10.63 -21.14
C ALA A 176 -2.58 -10.33 -21.78
N ALA A 177 -1.57 -10.00 -20.96
CA ALA A 177 -0.22 -9.78 -21.45
C ALA A 177 0.41 -11.07 -22.04
N ALA A 178 0.22 -12.22 -21.39
CA ALA A 178 0.70 -13.50 -21.88
C ALA A 178 0.07 -13.87 -23.23
N ALA A 179 -1.25 -13.67 -23.38
CA ALA A 179 -1.97 -13.90 -24.63
C ALA A 179 -1.49 -12.98 -25.77
N LEU A 180 -1.06 -11.76 -25.46
CA LEU A 180 -0.50 -10.83 -26.45
C LEU A 180 0.93 -11.17 -26.88
N LEU A 181 1.71 -11.81 -26.00
CA LEU A 181 3.13 -12.09 -26.23
C LEU A 181 3.39 -13.49 -26.79
N THR A 182 2.49 -14.44 -26.56
CA THR A 182 2.67 -15.83 -27.01
C THR A 182 2.49 -15.97 -28.53
N PRO A 183 3.38 -16.71 -29.22
CA PRO A 183 3.15 -17.12 -30.60
C PRO A 183 2.25 -18.37 -30.71
N GLU A 184 1.98 -19.05 -29.60
CA GLU A 184 1.20 -20.28 -29.52
C GLU A 184 -0.25 -20.01 -29.12
N ASP A 185 -1.17 -20.90 -29.47
CA ASP A 185 -2.59 -20.83 -29.07
C ASP A 185 -2.83 -21.33 -27.63
N SER A 186 -1.80 -21.28 -26.78
CA SER A 186 -1.87 -21.78 -25.40
C SER A 186 -0.97 -21.00 -24.45
N ILE A 187 -1.37 -20.95 -23.19
CA ILE A 187 -0.61 -20.42 -22.06
C ILE A 187 -0.69 -21.41 -20.89
N GLY A 188 0.35 -21.44 -20.05
CA GLY A 188 0.42 -22.30 -18.86
C GLY A 188 0.45 -21.50 -17.56
N LEU A 189 -0.19 -22.03 -16.52
CA LEU A 189 -0.15 -21.50 -15.16
C LEU A 189 0.41 -22.58 -14.22
N ILE A 190 1.39 -22.22 -13.39
CA ILE A 190 1.93 -23.09 -12.33
C ILE A 190 1.50 -22.47 -11.00
N ALA A 191 0.53 -23.08 -10.34
CA ALA A 191 0.02 -22.67 -9.03
C ALA A 191 0.52 -23.59 -7.91
N ARG A 192 0.56 -23.08 -6.68
CA ARG A 192 0.99 -23.84 -5.49
C ARG A 192 -0.10 -24.80 -5.00
N TYR A 193 -1.36 -24.39 -5.06
CA TYR A 193 -2.51 -25.19 -4.65
C TYR A 193 -3.40 -25.45 -5.86
N PRO A 194 -4.08 -26.61 -5.92
CA PRO A 194 -5.16 -26.80 -6.87
C PRO A 194 -6.27 -25.79 -6.54
N GLU A 195 -6.66 -24.99 -7.53
CA GLU A 195 -7.84 -24.15 -7.44
C GLU A 195 -9.07 -25.05 -7.62
N ASP A 196 -9.79 -25.30 -6.53
CA ASP A 196 -11.07 -26.01 -6.59
C ASP A 196 -12.10 -25.05 -7.18
N ASN A 197 -12.44 -25.22 -8.46
CA ASN A 197 -13.44 -24.42 -9.18
C ASN A 197 -14.88 -24.91 -8.93
#